data_AF-A0A956KY62-F1
#
_entry.id   AF-A0A956KY62-F1
#
_cell.length_a   1.000
_cell.length_b   1.000
_cell.length_c   1.000
_cell.angle_alpha   90.00
_cell.angle_beta   90.00
_cell.angle_gamma   90.00
#
_symmetry.space_group_name_H-M   'P 1'
#
loop_
_entity.id
_entity.type
_entity.pdbx_description
1 polymer ?
#
loop_
_entity_poly.entity_id
_entity_poly.type
_entity_poly.pdbx_seq_one_letter_code
_entity_poly.pdbx_strand_id
1 'polypeptide(L)'
;MNTHASMLLHAGIDNALFQLEQVLPAYAAGALTEPHHPHAIAVLFRKLGACRLLTTGEAEPLLRAHNQSVSAYLHRLPRMADDDKVTSRAGVLWDAIGGGYWDAAVDIARHSRSTVNPAWEHEDDFLYVWFLMTRYLLGDGGLEAEAQQRVLLERWDTILGGSHDPRRWLCDALLQRDARAFHAAFEEVGDAREAALRQQLHRGRLPEDDAVWSLPLWLEGLALLRLAERDGLPTDAHCSGVPEVLRGHGDRAYEAGAWRWPRA
;
A
#
# COMPACT_ATOMS: atom_id res chain seq x y z
N MET A 1 -24.10 0.92 10.38
CA MET A 1 -23.91 0.19 9.11
C MET A 1 -25.24 -0.44 8.70
N ASN A 2 -25.66 -0.34 7.43
CA ASN A 2 -26.89 -1.00 6.95
C ASN A 2 -26.69 -2.54 6.87
N THR A 3 -27.75 -3.32 7.07
CA THR A 3 -27.77 -4.80 7.05
C THR A 3 -27.11 -5.38 5.81
N HIS A 4 -27.29 -4.76 4.64
CA HIS A 4 -26.67 -5.21 3.39
C HIS A 4 -25.13 -5.15 3.43
N ALA A 5 -24.57 -4.00 3.82
CA ALA A 5 -23.12 -3.82 3.93
C ALA A 5 -22.53 -4.78 4.99
N SER A 6 -23.22 -4.97 6.10
CA SER A 6 -22.81 -5.94 7.12
C SER A 6 -22.71 -7.36 6.57
N MET A 7 -23.71 -7.80 5.80
CA MET A 7 -23.73 -9.12 5.15
C MET A 7 -22.56 -9.27 4.16
N LEU A 8 -22.30 -8.25 3.34
CA LEU A 8 -21.19 -8.27 2.38
C LEU A 8 -19.83 -8.35 3.06
N LEU A 9 -19.62 -7.66 4.18
CA LEU A 9 -18.36 -7.75 4.93
C LEU A 9 -18.12 -9.16 5.48
N HIS A 10 -19.14 -9.81 6.03
CA HIS A 10 -19.03 -11.19 6.52
C HIS A 10 -18.74 -12.16 5.37
N ALA A 11 -19.46 -12.04 4.26
CA ALA A 11 -19.17 -12.81 3.05
C ALA A 11 -17.74 -12.56 2.55
N GLY A 12 -17.25 -11.33 2.64
CA GLY A 12 -15.87 -10.98 2.31
C GLY A 12 -14.82 -11.68 3.17
N ILE A 13 -15.10 -11.86 4.47
CA ILE A 13 -14.26 -12.63 5.40
C ILE A 13 -14.22 -14.10 4.96
N ASP A 14 -15.39 -14.72 4.79
CA ASP A 14 -15.50 -16.15 4.47
C ASP A 14 -14.87 -16.46 3.10
N ASN A 15 -15.13 -15.62 2.10
CA ASN A 15 -14.56 -15.77 0.76
C ASN A 15 -13.03 -15.61 0.77
N ALA A 16 -12.49 -14.63 1.50
CA ALA A 16 -11.05 -14.44 1.59
C ALA A 16 -10.37 -15.63 2.28
N LEU A 17 -10.96 -16.16 3.36
CA LEU A 17 -10.46 -17.35 4.04
C LEU A 17 -10.46 -18.56 3.12
N PHE A 18 -11.59 -18.84 2.47
CA PHE A 18 -11.71 -19.96 1.54
C PHE A 18 -10.69 -19.88 0.41
N GLN A 19 -10.51 -18.71 -0.19
CA GLN A 19 -9.53 -18.52 -1.27
C GLN A 19 -8.10 -18.68 -0.76
N LEU A 20 -7.77 -18.15 0.42
CA LEU A 20 -6.45 -18.34 1.04
C LEU A 20 -6.16 -19.83 1.29
N GLU A 21 -7.11 -20.59 1.83
CA GLU A 21 -6.96 -22.03 2.03
C GLU A 21 -6.67 -22.78 0.73
N GLN A 22 -7.25 -22.34 -0.39
CA GLN A 22 -7.02 -22.94 -1.70
C GLN A 22 -5.66 -22.59 -2.30
N VAL A 23 -5.24 -21.32 -2.22
CA VAL A 23 -4.04 -20.85 -2.94
C VAL A 23 -2.75 -21.03 -2.14
N LEU A 24 -2.79 -20.97 -0.81
CA LEU A 24 -1.59 -21.00 0.03
C LEU A 24 -0.77 -22.30 -0.10
N PRO A 25 -1.35 -23.50 -0.23
CA PRO A 25 -0.56 -24.73 -0.42
C PRO A 25 0.28 -24.71 -1.71
N ALA A 26 -0.33 -24.34 -2.84
CA ALA A 26 0.38 -24.25 -4.12
C ALA A 26 1.38 -23.10 -4.13
N TYR A 27 1.03 -21.98 -3.49
CA TYR A 27 1.97 -20.89 -3.25
C TYR A 27 3.16 -21.31 -2.40
N ALA A 28 2.97 -22.15 -1.37
CA ALA A 28 4.07 -22.69 -0.59
C ALA A 28 4.96 -23.66 -1.39
N ALA A 29 4.37 -24.35 -2.38
CA ALA A 29 5.08 -25.27 -3.26
C ALA A 29 5.83 -24.59 -4.43
N GLY A 30 5.71 -23.28 -4.61
CA GLY A 30 6.45 -22.56 -5.64
C GLY A 30 5.61 -21.96 -6.78
N ALA A 31 4.29 -22.17 -6.81
CA ALA A 31 3.43 -21.64 -7.87
C ALA A 31 3.47 -20.10 -7.95
N LEU A 32 3.44 -19.55 -9.17
CA LEU A 32 3.45 -18.11 -9.48
C LEU A 32 2.44 -17.73 -10.58
N THR A 33 1.41 -18.56 -10.82
CA THR A 33 0.32 -18.17 -11.71
C THR A 33 -0.47 -16.98 -11.12
N GLU A 34 -1.30 -16.31 -11.91
CA GLU A 34 -2.08 -15.14 -11.47
C GLU A 34 -2.72 -15.27 -10.07
N PRO A 35 -3.47 -16.34 -9.72
CA PRO A 35 -4.03 -16.49 -8.37
C PRO A 35 -2.99 -16.73 -7.26
N HIS A 36 -1.79 -17.20 -7.62
CA HIS A 36 -0.66 -17.42 -6.71
C HIS A 36 0.35 -16.27 -6.76
N HIS A 37 0.08 -15.20 -7.52
CA HIS A 37 0.93 -14.04 -7.55
C HIS A 37 0.91 -13.40 -6.15
N PRO A 38 2.06 -12.98 -5.59
CA PRO A 38 2.10 -12.51 -4.20
C PRO A 38 1.24 -11.25 -3.98
N HIS A 39 1.00 -10.42 -4.99
CA HIS A 39 0.01 -9.34 -4.91
C HIS A 39 -1.44 -9.81 -4.79
N ALA A 40 -1.82 -10.90 -5.46
CA ALA A 40 -3.17 -11.46 -5.35
C ALA A 40 -3.41 -12.00 -3.93
N ILE A 41 -2.44 -12.73 -3.39
CA ILE A 41 -2.47 -13.22 -2.00
C ILE A 41 -2.54 -12.05 -1.00
N ALA A 42 -1.76 -10.98 -1.24
CA ALA A 42 -1.82 -9.78 -0.41
C ALA A 42 -3.21 -9.12 -0.42
N VAL A 43 -3.91 -9.10 -1.56
CA VAL A 43 -5.30 -8.60 -1.63
C VAL A 43 -6.23 -9.45 -0.77
N LEU A 44 -6.09 -10.77 -0.76
CA LEU A 44 -6.91 -11.66 0.07
C LEU A 44 -6.70 -11.42 1.56
N PHE A 45 -5.44 -11.30 2.02
CA PHE A 45 -5.16 -10.94 3.41
C PHE A 45 -5.74 -9.56 3.74
N ARG A 46 -5.54 -8.56 2.88
CA ARG A 46 -6.12 -7.22 3.08
C ARG A 46 -7.65 -7.25 3.16
N LYS A 47 -8.34 -7.95 2.27
CA LYS A 47 -9.81 -8.13 2.32
C LYS A 47 -10.24 -8.74 3.65
N LEU A 48 -9.57 -9.81 4.10
CA LEU A 48 -9.82 -10.45 5.39
C LEU A 48 -9.66 -9.47 6.57
N GLY A 49 -8.54 -8.76 6.63
CA GLY A 49 -8.25 -7.79 7.68
C GLY A 49 -9.19 -6.59 7.68
N ALA A 50 -9.44 -6.03 6.50
CA ALA A 50 -10.32 -4.89 6.26
C ALA A 50 -11.75 -5.18 6.67
N CYS A 51 -12.31 -6.32 6.22
CA CYS A 51 -13.66 -6.69 6.59
C CYS A 51 -13.82 -6.93 8.09
N ARG A 52 -12.80 -7.51 8.75
CA ARG A 52 -12.80 -7.67 10.21
C ARG A 52 -12.74 -6.32 10.93
N LEU A 53 -11.85 -5.42 10.51
CA LEU A 53 -11.81 -4.05 11.05
C LEU A 53 -13.16 -3.36 10.91
N LEU A 54 -13.77 -3.37 9.72
CA LEU A 54 -15.02 -2.67 9.46
C LEU A 54 -16.23 -3.29 10.20
N THR A 55 -16.14 -4.57 10.55
CA THR A 55 -17.18 -5.27 11.32
C THR A 55 -17.03 -5.08 12.83
N THR A 56 -15.80 -5.07 13.34
CA THR A 56 -15.50 -5.08 14.78
C THR A 56 -15.09 -3.71 15.34
N GLY A 57 -14.60 -2.82 14.48
CA GLY A 57 -13.94 -1.58 14.89
C GLY A 57 -12.51 -1.76 15.40
N GLU A 58 -11.96 -2.99 15.38
CA GLU A 58 -10.64 -3.30 15.93
C GLU A 58 -9.55 -3.29 14.85
N ALA A 59 -8.42 -2.65 15.14
CA ALA A 59 -7.28 -2.56 14.22
C ALA A 59 -6.45 -3.86 14.13
N GLU A 60 -6.37 -4.64 15.21
CA GLU A 60 -5.47 -5.79 15.30
C GLU A 60 -5.66 -6.81 14.16
N PRO A 61 -6.88 -7.17 13.73
CA PRO A 61 -7.07 -8.07 12.59
C PRO A 61 -6.47 -7.54 11.28
N LEU A 62 -6.57 -6.23 11.00
CA LEU A 62 -5.99 -5.64 9.80
C LEU A 62 -4.46 -5.57 9.90
N LEU A 63 -3.91 -5.20 11.06
CA LEU A 63 -2.46 -5.16 11.26
C LEU A 63 -1.82 -6.55 11.14
N ARG A 64 -2.50 -7.59 11.61
CA ARG A 64 -2.10 -8.99 11.39
C ARG A 64 -2.12 -9.34 9.91
N ALA A 65 -3.20 -8.99 9.21
CA ALA A 65 -3.31 -9.21 7.77
C ALA A 65 -2.20 -8.48 6.98
N HIS A 66 -1.81 -7.27 7.37
CA HIS A 66 -0.67 -6.57 6.79
C HIS A 66 0.65 -7.34 7.00
N ASN A 67 0.90 -7.88 8.21
CA ASN A 67 2.08 -8.71 8.42
C ASN A 67 2.05 -9.95 7.50
N GLN A 68 0.89 -10.57 7.35
CA GLN A 68 0.72 -11.75 6.48
C GLN A 68 0.95 -11.41 5.00
N SER A 69 0.41 -10.29 4.51
CA SER A 69 0.62 -9.85 3.12
C SER A 69 2.09 -9.54 2.84
N VAL A 70 2.74 -8.80 3.75
CA VAL A 70 4.17 -8.46 3.69
C VAL A 70 5.04 -9.71 3.73
N SER A 71 4.72 -10.61 4.65
CA SER A 71 5.45 -11.87 4.84
C SER A 71 5.34 -12.80 3.63
N ALA A 72 4.16 -12.88 2.99
CA ALA A 72 3.99 -13.60 1.74
C ALA A 72 4.83 -12.95 0.63
N TYR A 73 4.71 -11.63 0.45
CA TYR A 73 5.43 -10.92 -0.60
C TYR A 73 6.94 -11.07 -0.48
N LEU A 74 7.51 -10.86 0.72
CA LEU A 74 8.95 -11.04 0.96
C LEU A 74 9.41 -12.51 0.87
N HIS A 75 8.52 -13.48 1.03
CA HIS A 75 8.84 -14.86 0.72
C HIS A 75 9.13 -15.08 -0.77
N ARG A 76 8.54 -14.27 -1.68
CA ARG A 76 8.70 -14.44 -3.14
C ARG A 76 9.53 -13.37 -3.82
N LEU A 77 9.41 -12.11 -3.44
CA LEU A 77 10.04 -10.97 -4.11
C LEU A 77 11.55 -11.19 -4.39
N PRO A 78 12.38 -11.71 -3.46
CA PRO A 78 13.81 -11.94 -3.73
C PRO A 78 14.09 -13.01 -4.80
N ARG A 79 13.10 -13.84 -5.14
CA ARG A 79 13.20 -14.97 -6.08
C ARG A 79 12.48 -14.71 -7.40
N MET A 80 11.77 -13.58 -7.51
CA MET A 80 11.09 -13.20 -8.75
C MET A 80 12.14 -12.75 -9.79
N ALA A 81 11.92 -13.13 -11.06
CA ALA A 81 12.69 -12.56 -12.15
C ALA A 81 12.45 -11.04 -12.17
N ASP A 82 13.46 -10.27 -12.57
CA ASP A 82 13.34 -8.82 -12.51
C ASP A 82 12.16 -8.33 -13.37
N ASP A 83 11.98 -8.88 -14.56
CA ASP A 83 10.90 -8.56 -15.50
C ASP A 83 9.48 -8.75 -14.93
N ASP A 84 9.32 -9.63 -13.95
CA ASP A 84 8.05 -9.87 -13.25
C ASP A 84 7.79 -8.85 -12.13
N LYS A 85 8.79 -8.06 -11.73
CA LYS A 85 8.64 -7.04 -10.69
C LYS A 85 8.01 -5.78 -11.26
N VAL A 86 7.13 -5.16 -10.48
CA VAL A 86 6.45 -3.92 -10.85
C VAL A 86 6.47 -3.02 -9.63
N THR A 87 7.41 -2.07 -9.57
CA THR A 87 7.67 -1.27 -8.35
C THR A 87 6.46 -0.41 -8.00
N SER A 88 5.78 0.14 -8.99
CA SER A 88 4.52 0.90 -8.83
C SER A 88 3.38 0.12 -8.17
N ARG A 89 3.40 -1.22 -8.14
CA ARG A 89 2.41 -2.05 -7.42
C ARG A 89 2.69 -2.09 -5.92
N ALA A 90 2.64 -0.93 -5.30
CA ALA A 90 3.08 -0.68 -3.92
C ALA A 90 2.10 -1.11 -2.82
N GLY A 91 1.01 -1.83 -3.15
CA GLY A 91 0.01 -2.25 -2.16
C GLY A 91 0.61 -2.93 -0.92
N VAL A 92 1.63 -3.78 -1.11
CA VAL A 92 2.31 -4.45 0.00
C VAL A 92 3.32 -3.55 0.73
N LEU A 93 3.89 -2.56 0.03
CA LEU A 93 4.69 -1.53 0.69
C LEU A 93 3.83 -0.71 1.65
N TRP A 94 2.60 -0.36 1.24
CA TRP A 94 1.63 0.32 2.10
C TRP A 94 1.26 -0.50 3.33
N ASP A 95 1.09 -1.82 3.17
CA ASP A 95 0.87 -2.74 4.29
C ASP A 95 2.05 -2.72 5.29
N ALA A 96 3.30 -2.73 4.78
CA ALA A 96 4.51 -2.69 5.60
C ALA A 96 4.64 -1.37 6.38
N ILE A 97 4.54 -0.23 5.69
CA ILE A 97 4.65 1.10 6.30
C ILE A 97 3.46 1.34 7.23
N GLY A 98 2.24 1.10 6.76
CA GLY A 98 1.00 1.31 7.51
C GLY A 98 0.91 0.45 8.78
N GLY A 99 1.52 -0.74 8.77
CA GLY A 99 1.64 -1.63 9.93
C GLY A 99 2.83 -1.36 10.84
N GLY A 100 3.73 -0.41 10.50
CA GLY A 100 4.95 -0.12 11.26
C GLY A 100 6.05 -1.17 11.14
N TYR A 101 6.02 -2.00 10.08
CA TYR A 101 6.99 -3.05 9.80
C TYR A 101 8.19 -2.50 8.99
N TRP A 102 8.92 -1.54 9.56
CA TRP A 102 9.92 -0.76 8.83
C TRP A 102 11.05 -1.58 8.21
N ASP A 103 11.58 -2.57 8.94
CA ASP A 103 12.63 -3.45 8.41
C ASP A 103 12.14 -4.21 7.17
N ALA A 104 10.87 -4.65 7.20
CA ALA A 104 10.25 -5.31 6.05
C ALA A 104 10.01 -4.34 4.88
N ALA A 105 9.64 -3.08 5.16
CA ALA A 105 9.53 -2.05 4.11
C ALA A 105 10.88 -1.79 3.44
N VAL A 106 11.98 -1.73 4.21
CA VAL A 106 13.35 -1.64 3.69
C VAL A 106 13.69 -2.85 2.83
N ASP A 107 13.38 -4.06 3.27
CA ASP A 107 13.62 -5.27 2.49
C ASP A 107 12.79 -5.31 1.20
N ILE A 108 11.55 -4.80 1.20
CA ILE A 108 10.75 -4.64 -0.02
C ILE A 108 11.49 -3.70 -0.99
N ALA A 109 11.87 -2.51 -0.52
CA ALA A 109 12.54 -1.52 -1.35
C ALA A 109 13.87 -2.04 -1.95
N ARG A 110 14.65 -2.81 -1.17
CA ARG A 110 15.91 -3.41 -1.63
C ARG A 110 15.74 -4.44 -2.74
N HIS A 111 14.64 -5.18 -2.75
CA HIS A 111 14.39 -6.23 -3.74
C HIS A 111 13.51 -5.76 -4.90
N SER A 112 12.85 -4.61 -4.77
CA SER A 112 12.18 -3.92 -5.86
C SER A 112 13.16 -3.51 -6.96
N ARG A 113 12.64 -3.31 -8.17
CA ARG A 113 13.46 -2.83 -9.28
C ARG A 113 13.68 -1.32 -9.17
N SER A 114 14.89 -0.91 -9.54
CA SER A 114 15.32 0.50 -9.56
C SER A 114 15.10 1.20 -10.91
N THR A 115 14.46 0.52 -11.86
CA THR A 115 14.11 1.06 -13.18
C THR A 115 12.69 0.69 -13.55
N VAL A 116 12.07 1.51 -14.40
CA VAL A 116 10.71 1.30 -14.92
C VAL A 116 10.59 -0.05 -15.66
N ASN A 117 9.51 -0.76 -15.43
CA ASN A 117 9.02 -1.89 -16.20
C ASN A 117 8.09 -1.43 -17.34
N PRO A 118 8.59 -1.20 -18.56
CA PRO A 118 7.78 -0.61 -19.63
C PRO A 118 6.61 -1.51 -20.08
N ALA A 119 6.63 -2.81 -19.73
CA ALA A 119 5.55 -3.73 -20.05
C ALA A 119 4.36 -3.62 -19.08
N TRP A 120 4.58 -3.10 -17.87
CA TRP A 120 3.62 -3.24 -16.77
C TRP A 120 3.36 -1.98 -15.95
N GLU A 121 4.21 -0.95 -16.04
CA GLU A 121 4.03 0.30 -15.29
C GLU A 121 4.18 1.55 -16.15
N HIS A 122 3.36 2.55 -15.82
CA HIS A 122 3.58 3.92 -16.27
C HIS A 122 4.74 4.54 -15.48
N GLU A 123 5.49 5.42 -16.13
CA GLU A 123 6.72 5.96 -15.55
C GLU A 123 6.44 6.89 -14.35
N ASP A 124 5.35 7.63 -14.36
CA ASP A 124 4.89 8.45 -13.23
C ASP A 124 4.52 7.61 -12.00
N ASP A 125 3.82 6.50 -12.19
CA ASP A 125 3.52 5.55 -11.10
C ASP A 125 4.80 4.93 -10.51
N PHE A 126 5.79 4.62 -11.35
CA PHE A 126 7.09 4.16 -10.90
C PHE A 126 7.82 5.23 -10.10
N LEU A 127 7.91 6.46 -10.62
CA LEU A 127 8.63 7.56 -10.00
C LEU A 127 8.06 7.89 -8.62
N TYR A 128 6.74 7.87 -8.48
CA TYR A 128 6.07 8.06 -7.20
C TYR A 128 6.57 7.11 -6.12
N VAL A 129 6.49 5.81 -6.38
CA VAL A 129 6.87 4.80 -5.40
C VAL A 129 8.38 4.78 -5.19
N TRP A 130 9.15 4.94 -6.26
CA TRP A 130 10.61 4.93 -6.20
C TRP A 130 11.17 6.12 -5.41
N PHE A 131 10.55 7.31 -5.55
CA PHE A 131 10.86 8.47 -4.70
C PHE A 131 10.68 8.13 -3.21
N LEU A 132 9.53 7.55 -2.84
CA LEU A 132 9.25 7.20 -1.44
C LEU A 132 10.23 6.13 -0.92
N MET A 133 10.52 5.10 -1.72
CA MET A 133 11.51 4.07 -1.35
C MET A 133 12.90 4.66 -1.14
N THR A 134 13.38 5.47 -2.08
CA THR A 134 14.74 6.03 -2.02
C THR A 134 14.89 7.07 -0.91
N ARG A 135 13.87 7.90 -0.67
CA ARG A 135 13.89 8.89 0.43
C ARG A 135 13.87 8.24 1.81
N TYR A 136 12.99 7.28 2.05
CA TYR A 136 12.68 6.82 3.41
C TYR A 136 13.26 5.45 3.79
N LEU A 137 13.61 4.62 2.81
CA LEU A 137 13.93 3.21 3.04
C LEU A 137 15.33 2.82 2.57
N LEU A 138 15.84 3.46 1.52
CA LEU A 138 17.17 3.19 0.97
C LEU A 138 18.20 4.29 1.25
N GLY A 139 17.74 5.55 1.40
CA GLY A 139 18.61 6.70 1.60
C GLY A 139 19.14 6.81 3.02
N ASP A 140 20.32 7.43 3.15
CA ASP A 140 20.93 7.80 4.42
C ASP A 140 20.55 9.23 4.88
N GLY A 141 19.74 9.93 4.09
CA GLY A 141 19.30 11.31 4.37
C GLY A 141 20.35 12.38 4.09
N GLY A 142 21.46 12.05 3.41
CA GLY A 142 22.51 12.99 3.04
C GLY A 142 22.14 13.94 1.88
N LEU A 143 23.01 14.92 1.63
CA LEU A 143 22.84 15.91 0.54
C LEU A 143 22.74 15.25 -0.85
N GLU A 144 23.50 14.19 -1.08
CA GLU A 144 23.46 13.42 -2.34
C GLU A 144 22.10 12.74 -2.54
N ALA A 145 21.50 12.21 -1.46
CA ALA A 145 20.19 11.60 -1.51
C ALA A 145 19.11 12.65 -1.84
N GLU A 146 19.19 13.86 -1.28
CA GLU A 146 18.27 14.96 -1.60
C GLU A 146 18.39 15.39 -3.06
N ALA A 147 19.62 15.54 -3.59
CA ALA A 147 19.85 15.86 -4.99
C ALA A 147 19.24 14.79 -5.92
N GLN A 148 19.37 13.50 -5.57
CA GLN A 148 18.73 12.42 -6.31
C GLN A 148 17.20 12.51 -6.30
N GLN A 149 16.59 12.88 -5.16
CA GLN A 149 15.14 13.10 -5.08
C GLN A 149 14.68 14.22 -6.01
N ARG A 150 15.44 15.31 -6.10
CA ARG A 150 15.13 16.44 -7.02
C ARG A 150 15.17 15.99 -8.48
N VAL A 151 16.15 15.17 -8.86
CA VAL A 151 16.22 14.60 -10.22
C VAL A 151 14.99 13.75 -10.56
N LEU A 152 14.47 12.96 -9.60
CA LEU A 152 13.24 12.17 -9.81
C LEU A 152 12.02 13.08 -10.02
N LEU A 153 11.88 14.17 -9.25
CA LEU A 153 10.80 15.14 -9.41
C LEU A 153 10.87 15.87 -10.75
N GLU A 154 12.06 16.30 -11.18
CA GLU A 154 12.27 16.94 -12.49
C GLU A 154 11.94 16.01 -13.66
N ARG A 155 12.29 14.71 -13.53
CA ARG A 155 11.91 13.69 -14.50
C ARG A 155 10.39 13.53 -14.55
N TRP A 156 9.73 13.55 -13.40
CA TRP A 156 8.26 13.47 -13.32
C TRP A 156 7.60 14.68 -14.00
N ASP A 157 8.09 15.90 -13.75
CA ASP A 157 7.58 17.11 -14.40
C ASP A 157 7.69 17.04 -15.94
N THR A 158 8.78 16.44 -16.44
CA THR A 158 8.98 16.21 -17.88
C THR A 158 7.92 15.27 -18.46
N ILE A 159 7.54 14.21 -17.73
CA ILE A 159 6.52 13.23 -18.16
C ILE A 159 5.12 13.85 -18.13
N LEU A 160 4.83 14.64 -17.10
CA LEU A 160 3.53 15.30 -16.98
C LEU A 160 3.29 16.32 -18.10
N GLY A 161 4.35 16.95 -18.62
CA GLY A 161 4.24 17.93 -19.70
C GLY A 161 3.32 19.10 -19.35
N GLY A 162 3.28 19.48 -18.07
CA GLY A 162 2.38 20.51 -17.54
C GLY A 162 1.02 20.00 -17.03
N SER A 163 0.75 18.70 -17.14
CA SER A 163 -0.41 18.07 -16.48
C SER A 163 -0.27 18.08 -14.96
N HIS A 164 -1.39 18.04 -14.26
CA HIS A 164 -1.43 18.03 -12.80
C HIS A 164 -1.47 16.60 -12.24
N ASP A 165 -0.55 16.27 -11.33
CA ASP A 165 -0.58 15.04 -10.52
C ASP A 165 -0.36 15.40 -9.04
N PRO A 166 -1.35 15.23 -8.15
CA PRO A 166 -1.22 15.58 -6.73
C PRO A 166 -0.12 14.77 -6.02
N ARG A 167 0.23 13.57 -6.51
CA ARG A 167 1.30 12.76 -5.90
C ARG A 167 2.68 13.40 -6.07
N ARG A 168 2.92 14.06 -7.21
CA ARG A 168 4.16 14.82 -7.44
C ARG A 168 4.29 15.94 -6.41
N TRP A 169 3.22 16.71 -6.20
CA TRP A 169 3.20 17.81 -5.23
C TRP A 169 3.36 17.31 -3.79
N LEU A 170 2.76 16.17 -3.48
CA LEU A 170 2.94 15.50 -2.20
C LEU A 170 4.40 15.12 -1.94
N CYS A 171 5.08 14.52 -2.93
CA CYS A 171 6.49 14.16 -2.83
C CYS A 171 7.39 15.39 -2.64
N ASP A 172 7.13 16.48 -3.37
CA ASP A 172 7.86 17.74 -3.20
C ASP A 172 7.63 18.35 -1.81
N ALA A 173 6.40 18.36 -1.32
CA ALA A 173 6.09 18.84 0.02
C ALA A 173 6.80 18.03 1.12
N LEU A 174 6.85 16.70 0.96
CA LEU A 174 7.64 15.83 1.83
C LEU A 174 9.14 16.18 1.76
N LEU A 175 9.68 16.38 0.56
CA LEU A 175 11.08 16.76 0.36
C LEU A 175 11.43 18.07 1.09
N GLN A 176 10.57 19.09 0.97
CA GLN A 176 10.74 20.40 1.61
C GLN A 176 10.36 20.40 3.10
N ARG A 177 9.77 19.31 3.62
CA ARG A 177 9.15 19.26 4.96
C ARG A 177 8.11 20.38 5.16
N ASP A 178 7.34 20.69 4.12
CA ASP A 178 6.26 21.68 4.18
C ASP A 178 4.95 21.01 4.57
N ALA A 179 4.58 21.15 5.85
CA ALA A 179 3.36 20.57 6.40
C ALA A 179 2.08 21.05 5.70
N ARG A 180 2.02 22.33 5.29
CA ARG A 180 0.83 22.91 4.67
C ARG A 180 0.66 22.39 3.24
N ALA A 181 1.75 22.38 2.48
CA ALA A 181 1.75 21.84 1.12
C ALA A 181 1.48 20.32 1.14
N PHE A 182 2.03 19.59 2.12
CA PHE A 182 1.78 18.17 2.27
C PHE A 182 0.30 17.88 2.51
N HIS A 183 -0.32 18.58 3.46
CA HIS A 183 -1.73 18.37 3.78
C HIS A 183 -2.64 18.64 2.57
N ALA A 184 -2.42 19.75 1.86
CA ALA A 184 -3.21 20.09 0.67
C ALA A 184 -3.06 19.03 -0.44
N ALA A 185 -1.83 18.60 -0.74
CA ALA A 185 -1.61 17.57 -1.75
C ALA A 185 -2.16 16.20 -1.31
N PHE A 186 -2.06 15.87 -0.03
CA PHE A 186 -2.58 14.63 0.55
C PHE A 186 -4.10 14.54 0.46
N GLU A 187 -4.83 15.63 0.77
CA GLU A 187 -6.28 15.69 0.55
C GLU A 187 -6.63 15.45 -0.91
N GLU A 188 -5.89 16.08 -1.84
CA GLU A 188 -6.15 15.92 -3.27
C GLU A 188 -5.87 14.49 -3.79
N VAL A 189 -4.82 13.81 -3.29
CA VAL A 189 -4.59 12.38 -3.59
C VAL A 189 -5.75 11.54 -3.07
N GLY A 190 -6.25 11.82 -1.87
CA GLY A 190 -7.39 11.12 -1.26
C GLY A 190 -8.67 11.27 -2.08
N ASP A 191 -8.98 12.51 -2.48
CA ASP A 191 -10.14 12.83 -3.32
C ASP A 191 -10.05 12.16 -4.69
N ALA A 192 -8.88 12.22 -5.34
CA ALA A 192 -8.64 11.57 -6.63
C ALA A 192 -8.83 10.05 -6.53
N ARG A 193 -8.33 9.42 -5.46
CA ARG A 193 -8.53 8.00 -5.19
C ARG A 193 -10.01 7.66 -5.00
N GLU A 194 -10.72 8.40 -4.16
CA GLU A 194 -12.14 8.14 -3.88
C GLU A 194 -12.96 8.25 -5.17
N ALA A 195 -12.74 9.32 -5.95
CA ALA A 195 -13.38 9.52 -7.25
C ALA A 195 -13.09 8.36 -8.21
N ALA A 196 -11.85 7.89 -8.29
CA ALA A 196 -11.46 6.75 -9.14
C ALA A 196 -12.19 5.45 -8.73
N LEU A 197 -12.23 5.12 -7.44
CA LEU A 197 -12.92 3.91 -6.95
C LEU A 197 -14.43 3.99 -7.18
N ARG A 198 -15.06 5.13 -6.91
CA ARG A 198 -16.49 5.34 -7.20
C ARG A 198 -16.79 5.23 -8.69
N GLN A 199 -15.93 5.76 -9.54
CA GLN A 199 -16.05 5.62 -10.99
C GLN A 199 -15.93 4.15 -11.43
N GLN A 200 -15.01 3.38 -10.85
CA GLN A 200 -14.88 1.94 -11.13
C GLN A 200 -16.13 1.17 -10.69
N LEU A 201 -16.68 1.45 -9.51
CA LEU A 201 -17.93 0.86 -9.03
C LEU A 201 -19.09 1.17 -9.98
N HIS A 202 -19.27 2.44 -10.36
CA HIS A 202 -20.33 2.85 -11.30
C HIS A 202 -20.20 2.21 -12.69
N ARG A 203 -18.97 1.95 -13.14
CA ARG A 203 -18.69 1.26 -14.41
C ARG A 203 -18.71 -0.26 -14.30
N GLY A 204 -19.02 -0.83 -13.13
CA GLY A 204 -19.01 -2.28 -12.90
C GLY A 204 -17.62 -2.93 -12.96
N ARG A 205 -16.54 -2.14 -12.81
CA ARG A 205 -15.15 -2.63 -12.79
C ARG A 205 -14.64 -2.94 -11.38
N LEU A 206 -15.33 -2.42 -10.36
CA LEU A 206 -15.12 -2.78 -8.96
C LEU A 206 -16.38 -3.50 -8.47
N PRO A 207 -16.31 -4.81 -8.16
CA PRO A 207 -17.41 -5.55 -7.56
C PRO A 207 -17.90 -4.91 -6.26
N GLU A 208 -19.21 -5.00 -5.98
CA GLU A 208 -19.79 -4.38 -4.77
C GLU A 208 -19.22 -4.98 -3.47
N ASP A 209 -18.94 -6.28 -3.47
CA ASP A 209 -18.32 -6.98 -2.34
C ASP A 209 -16.86 -6.56 -2.11
N ASP A 210 -16.19 -6.01 -3.13
CA ASP A 210 -14.88 -5.39 -2.97
C ASP A 210 -14.97 -3.91 -2.61
N ALA A 211 -15.98 -3.21 -3.13
CA ALA A 211 -16.21 -1.81 -2.83
C ALA A 211 -16.50 -1.56 -1.34
N VAL A 212 -17.23 -2.48 -0.68
CA VAL A 212 -17.64 -2.32 0.73
C VAL A 212 -16.46 -2.23 1.70
N TRP A 213 -15.31 -2.83 1.37
CA TRP A 213 -14.10 -2.76 2.20
C TRP A 213 -13.03 -1.80 1.66
N SER A 214 -12.95 -1.63 0.34
CA SER A 214 -11.92 -0.80 -0.29
C SER A 214 -12.24 0.70 -0.29
N LEU A 215 -13.51 1.10 -0.44
CA LEU A 215 -13.89 2.52 -0.38
C LEU A 215 -13.58 3.17 0.99
N PRO A 216 -14.00 2.59 2.14
CA PRO A 216 -13.80 3.22 3.45
C PRO A 216 -12.37 3.13 3.99
N LEU A 217 -11.44 2.44 3.29
CA LEU A 217 -10.08 2.22 3.76
C LEU A 217 -9.03 2.60 2.71
N TRP A 218 -8.20 3.59 3.04
CA TRP A 218 -7.10 4.11 2.25
C TRP A 218 -5.76 3.79 2.91
N LEU A 219 -5.25 2.58 2.64
CA LEU A 219 -4.01 2.08 3.25
C LEU A 219 -2.77 2.86 2.81
N GLU A 220 -2.75 3.33 1.56
CA GLU A 220 -1.71 4.26 1.09
C GLU A 220 -1.75 5.57 1.89
N GLY A 221 -2.92 6.13 2.16
CA GLY A 221 -3.06 7.32 3.00
C GLY A 221 -2.47 7.11 4.40
N LEU A 222 -2.75 5.97 5.03
CA LEU A 222 -2.13 5.59 6.31
C LEU A 222 -0.60 5.53 6.21
N ALA A 223 -0.06 4.93 5.14
CA ALA A 223 1.37 4.85 4.92
C ALA A 223 2.00 6.25 4.74
N LEU A 224 1.37 7.12 3.96
CA LEU A 224 1.84 8.49 3.71
C LEU A 224 1.85 9.34 4.99
N LEU A 225 0.83 9.23 5.85
CA LEU A 225 0.83 9.91 7.14
C LEU A 225 1.99 9.46 8.03
N ARG A 226 2.27 8.15 8.10
CA ARG A 226 3.43 7.63 8.86
C ARG A 226 4.77 8.12 8.31
N LEU A 227 4.90 8.26 6.99
CA LEU A 227 6.10 8.82 6.38
C LEU A 227 6.26 10.31 6.72
N ALA A 228 5.18 11.09 6.69
CA ALA A 228 5.18 12.50 7.08
C ALA A 228 5.51 12.69 8.57
N GLU A 229 4.96 11.84 9.46
CA GLU A 229 5.30 11.81 10.90
C GLU A 229 6.79 11.57 11.14
N ARG A 230 7.40 10.69 10.34
CA ARG A 230 8.84 10.40 10.41
C ARG A 230 9.71 11.59 10.02
N ASP A 231 9.19 12.49 9.17
CA ASP A 231 9.80 13.79 8.85
C ASP A 231 9.45 14.89 9.87
N GLY A 232 8.72 14.56 10.93
CA GLY A 232 8.30 15.51 11.98
C GLY A 232 7.14 16.41 11.58
N LEU A 233 6.41 16.07 10.51
CA LEU A 233 5.24 16.83 10.09
C LEU A 233 4.03 16.48 10.95
N PRO A 234 3.19 17.47 11.33
CA PRO A 234 1.95 17.21 12.06
C PRO A 234 0.91 16.53 11.16
N THR A 235 0.33 15.44 11.65
CA THR A 235 -0.64 14.60 10.92
C THR A 235 -1.95 14.38 11.67
N ASP A 236 -2.19 15.12 12.76
CA ASP A 236 -3.32 14.89 13.67
C ASP A 236 -4.70 15.11 13.02
N ALA A 237 -4.76 15.84 11.92
CA ALA A 237 -5.99 16.13 11.17
C ALA A 237 -6.74 14.84 10.78
N HIS A 238 -8.07 14.90 10.86
CA HIS A 238 -8.91 13.80 10.40
C HIS A 238 -8.74 13.58 8.89
N CYS A 239 -8.61 12.33 8.47
CA CYS A 239 -8.44 11.96 7.08
C CYS A 239 -9.52 10.96 6.65
N SER A 240 -10.27 11.31 5.60
CA SER A 240 -11.25 10.39 5.02
C SER A 240 -10.56 9.11 4.53
N GLY A 241 -11.12 7.96 4.89
CA GLY A 241 -10.58 6.66 4.52
C GLY A 241 -9.39 6.19 5.36
N VAL A 242 -8.86 6.96 6.31
CA VAL A 242 -7.83 6.50 7.26
C VAL A 242 -8.42 6.46 8.66
N PRO A 243 -8.97 5.31 9.11
CA PRO A 243 -9.53 5.18 10.44
C PRO A 243 -8.54 5.56 11.54
N GLU A 244 -8.98 6.39 12.49
CA GLU A 244 -8.16 6.85 13.62
C GLU A 244 -7.61 5.68 14.45
N VAL A 245 -8.37 4.58 14.56
CA VAL A 245 -7.95 3.37 15.27
C VAL A 245 -6.67 2.76 14.68
N LEU A 246 -6.36 2.99 13.39
CA LEU A 246 -5.11 2.52 12.77
C LEU A 246 -3.91 3.44 13.03
N ARG A 247 -4.16 4.72 13.33
CA ARG A 247 -3.10 5.71 13.58
C ARG A 247 -2.46 5.55 14.96
N GLY A 248 -3.21 5.09 15.94
CA GLY A 248 -2.74 4.95 17.33
C GLY A 248 -1.73 3.83 17.59
N HIS A 249 -1.34 3.06 16.56
CA HIS A 249 -0.40 1.95 16.71
C HIS A 249 1.03 2.37 16.36
N GLY A 250 1.97 2.06 17.26
CA GLY A 250 3.40 2.25 17.03
C GLY A 250 4.04 1.17 16.16
N ASP A 251 5.36 1.21 16.09
CA ASP A 251 6.17 0.24 15.35
C ASP A 251 5.95 -1.19 15.84
N ARG A 252 5.98 -2.14 14.92
CA ARG A 252 5.75 -3.56 15.22
C ARG A 252 6.85 -4.42 14.66
N ALA A 253 7.15 -5.51 15.36
CA ALA A 253 8.06 -6.52 14.86
C ALA A 253 7.44 -7.24 13.66
N TYR A 254 8.21 -7.33 12.58
CA TYR A 254 7.87 -8.15 11.42
C TYR A 254 8.02 -9.65 11.75
N GLU A 255 7.07 -10.48 11.31
CA GLU A 255 7.12 -11.94 11.49
C GLU A 255 7.29 -12.66 10.15
N ALA A 256 8.51 -13.12 9.89
CA ALA A 256 8.79 -13.96 8.73
C ALA A 256 7.99 -15.28 8.81
N GLY A 257 7.24 -15.59 7.75
CA GLY A 257 6.40 -16.79 7.68
C GLY A 257 4.97 -16.63 8.22
N ALA A 258 4.55 -15.45 8.71
CA ALA A 258 3.20 -15.18 9.19
C ALA A 258 2.08 -15.55 8.19
N TRP A 259 2.41 -15.55 6.89
CA TRP A 259 1.48 -15.92 5.81
C TRP A 259 1.06 -17.40 5.81
N ARG A 260 1.76 -18.30 6.53
CA ARG A 260 1.48 -19.75 6.55
C ARG A 260 0.32 -20.12 7.48
N TRP A 261 -0.81 -19.44 7.34
CA TRP A 261 -1.96 -19.56 8.25
C TRP A 261 -2.84 -20.79 8.00
N PRO A 262 -3.45 -21.38 9.06
CA PRO A 262 -3.15 -21.22 10.48
C PRO A 262 -2.17 -22.29 10.97
N ARG A 263 -1.20 -21.87 11.79
CA ARG A 263 -0.85 -22.70 12.93
C ARG A 263 -2.05 -22.71 13.88
N ALA A 264 -2.79 -23.81 13.86
CA ALA A 264 -3.31 -24.45 15.06
C ALA A 264 -2.42 -25.68 15.32
#